data_AF-A0A966MEE6-F1
#
_entry.id   AF-A0A966MEE6-F1
#
_cell.length_a   1.000
_cell.length_b   1.000
_cell.length_c   1.000
_cell.angle_alpha   90.00
_cell.angle_beta   90.00
_cell.angle_gamma   90.00
#
_symmetry.space_group_name_H-M   'P 1'
#
loop_
_entity.id
_entity.type
_entity.pdbx_description
1 polymer ?
#
loop_
_entity_poly.entity_id
_entity_poly.type
_entity_poly.pdbx_seq_one_letter_code
_entity_poly.pdbx_strand_id
1 'polypeptide(L)'
;TCMTCHRGQNVPSEIWFDITPVNEATAGWSAIQNRVTPLSQYTSLPSDALQAYLVDYETIAVHDLESRVANEPGDPLIQQAERTYSLMNYFSNSLGKNCVLCHNSRAFYDTEQVTPQWGTASLGIGMVQEMNNDYLIPLGDVYPESRLGPKHGDAPKAACKTCHKGYQQPLQGANVIQYWPELATTGDPVYE
;
A
#
# COMPACT_ATOMS: atom_id res chain seq x y z
N THR A 1 17.34 -0.49 -5.07
CA THR A 1 18.03 0.43 -6.01
C THR A 1 17.01 1.01 -6.98
N CYS A 2 17.39 1.96 -7.84
CA CYS A 2 16.48 2.55 -8.85
C CYS A 2 15.78 1.48 -9.70
N MET A 3 16.51 0.41 -10.05
CA MET A 3 16.00 -0.71 -10.84
C MET A 3 14.78 -1.40 -10.20
N THR A 4 14.68 -1.43 -8.87
CA THR A 4 13.58 -2.08 -8.14
C THR A 4 12.22 -1.56 -8.60
N CYS A 5 12.07 -0.23 -8.67
CA CYS A 5 10.84 0.46 -9.07
C CYS A 5 10.78 0.71 -10.58
N HIS A 6 11.83 1.36 -11.13
CA HIS A 6 11.84 1.91 -12.48
C HIS A 6 11.96 0.87 -13.58
N ARG A 7 12.63 -0.26 -13.33
CA ARG A 7 12.83 -1.32 -14.34
C ARG A 7 13.38 -0.80 -15.69
N GLY A 8 14.31 0.15 -15.63
CA GLY A 8 14.92 0.76 -16.81
C GLY A 8 14.06 1.82 -17.52
N GLN A 9 12.90 2.18 -16.97
CA GLN A 9 12.02 3.22 -17.50
C GLN A 9 12.10 4.50 -16.67
N ASN A 10 11.94 5.66 -17.32
CA ASN A 10 11.90 6.95 -16.63
C ASN A 10 10.67 7.09 -15.72
N VAL A 11 9.55 6.47 -16.09
CA VAL A 11 8.35 6.39 -15.26
C VAL A 11 8.19 4.95 -14.75
N PRO A 12 8.20 4.72 -13.43
CA PRO A 12 7.94 3.39 -12.89
C PRO A 12 6.54 2.91 -13.26
N SER A 13 6.41 1.62 -13.57
CA SER A 13 5.10 0.96 -13.63
C SER A 13 4.56 0.72 -12.22
N GLU A 14 3.24 0.54 -12.11
CA GLU A 14 2.55 0.23 -10.85
C GLU A 14 2.70 1.34 -9.78
N ILE A 15 2.83 2.59 -10.23
CA ILE A 15 2.52 3.78 -9.42
C ILE A 15 1.00 3.95 -9.34
N TRP A 16 0.53 4.78 -8.40
CA TRP A 16 -0.89 5.04 -8.24
C TRP A 16 -1.21 6.52 -8.00
N PHE A 17 -2.46 6.88 -8.29
CA PHE A 17 -3.05 8.20 -8.13
C PHE A 17 -4.41 8.05 -7.44
N ASP A 18 -4.91 9.11 -6.82
CA ASP A 18 -6.28 9.12 -6.30
C ASP A 18 -7.28 9.13 -7.46
N ILE A 19 -8.22 8.18 -7.43
CA ILE A 19 -9.27 8.00 -8.43
C ILE A 19 -10.67 8.25 -7.84
N THR A 20 -10.76 8.51 -6.54
CA THR A 20 -12.03 8.67 -5.84
C THR A 20 -12.63 10.07 -6.06
N PRO A 21 -13.96 10.25 -5.92
CA PRO A 21 -14.97 9.20 -5.86
C PRO A 21 -15.01 8.36 -7.15
N VAL A 22 -15.27 7.06 -7.04
CA VAL A 22 -15.42 6.18 -8.20
C VAL A 22 -16.86 6.16 -8.70
N ASN A 23 -17.82 6.64 -7.90
CA ASN A 23 -19.21 6.88 -8.30
C ASN A 23 -19.60 8.34 -8.01
N GLU A 24 -19.68 9.16 -9.05
CA GLU A 24 -19.95 10.61 -8.92
C GLU A 24 -21.40 10.95 -8.51
N ALA A 25 -22.34 10.00 -8.66
CA ALA A 25 -23.75 10.23 -8.35
C ALA A 25 -24.10 10.05 -6.87
N THR A 26 -23.16 9.62 -6.03
CA THR A 26 -23.36 9.33 -4.60
C THR A 26 -22.26 9.96 -3.76
N ALA A 27 -22.47 10.00 -2.44
CA ALA A 27 -21.52 10.56 -1.47
C ALA A 27 -21.17 9.54 -0.38
N GLY A 28 -20.12 9.83 0.40
CA GLY A 28 -19.64 8.97 1.48
C GLY A 28 -19.12 7.62 0.96
N TRP A 29 -19.33 6.55 1.75
CA TRP A 29 -18.86 5.20 1.43
C TRP A 29 -19.34 4.69 0.06
N SER A 30 -20.58 5.00 -0.34
CA SER A 30 -21.10 4.60 -1.65
C SER A 30 -20.38 5.26 -2.84
N ALA A 31 -19.70 6.38 -2.62
CA ALA A 31 -18.94 7.07 -3.64
C ALA A 31 -17.60 6.39 -3.96
N ILE A 32 -17.07 5.56 -3.04
CA ILE A 32 -15.72 4.99 -3.11
C ILE A 32 -15.69 3.48 -3.34
N GLN A 33 -16.83 2.78 -3.35
CA GLN A 33 -16.92 1.33 -3.52
C GLN A 33 -18.01 0.92 -4.53
N ASN A 34 -18.30 -0.38 -4.66
CA ASN A 34 -19.26 -0.94 -5.63
C ASN A 34 -18.92 -0.64 -7.10
N ARG A 35 -17.65 -0.39 -7.39
CA ARG A 35 -17.11 -0.25 -8.74
C ARG A 35 -15.79 -1.00 -8.83
N VAL A 36 -15.65 -1.79 -9.88
CA VAL A 36 -14.41 -2.52 -10.17
C VAL A 36 -13.35 -1.52 -10.57
N THR A 37 -12.26 -1.42 -9.80
CA THR A 37 -11.11 -0.58 -10.12
C THR A 37 -9.80 -1.36 -10.01
N PRO A 38 -8.73 -0.90 -10.69
CA PRO A 38 -7.41 -1.47 -10.48
C PRO A 38 -6.91 -1.32 -9.03
N LEU A 39 -7.27 -0.24 -8.32
CA LEU A 39 -6.83 -0.04 -6.92
C LEU A 39 -7.49 -1.02 -5.96
N SER A 40 -8.79 -1.30 -6.15
CA SER A 40 -9.53 -2.33 -5.39
C SER A 40 -9.20 -3.76 -5.82
N GLN A 41 -8.17 -3.98 -6.64
CA GLN A 41 -7.78 -5.26 -7.21
C GLN A 41 -8.92 -5.97 -7.94
N TYR A 42 -9.68 -5.20 -8.71
CA TYR A 42 -10.84 -5.66 -9.48
C TYR A 42 -11.98 -6.25 -8.63
N THR A 43 -12.05 -5.88 -7.35
CA THR A 43 -13.20 -6.18 -6.47
C THR A 43 -14.17 -5.00 -6.43
N SER A 44 -15.34 -5.21 -5.80
CA SER A 44 -16.30 -4.14 -5.50
C SER A 44 -16.00 -3.38 -4.19
N LEU A 45 -14.85 -3.63 -3.56
CA LEU A 45 -14.46 -3.01 -2.28
C LEU A 45 -14.05 -1.54 -2.44
N PRO A 46 -13.85 -0.79 -1.33
CA PRO A 46 -13.40 0.59 -1.38
C PRO A 46 -12.10 0.78 -2.16
N SER A 47 -12.08 1.76 -3.05
CA SER A 47 -10.94 2.08 -3.93
C SER A 47 -9.97 3.10 -3.33
N ASP A 48 -10.23 3.58 -2.11
CA ASP A 48 -9.44 4.59 -1.40
C ASP A 48 -8.47 3.99 -0.36
N ALA A 49 -8.41 2.66 -0.22
CA ALA A 49 -7.63 2.02 0.84
C ALA A 49 -6.13 2.40 0.84
N LEU A 50 -5.54 2.66 -0.34
CA LEU A 50 -4.15 3.13 -0.41
C LEU A 50 -4.00 4.56 0.10
N GLN A 51 -4.97 5.43 -0.17
CA GLN A 51 -4.98 6.82 0.32
C GLN A 51 -5.12 6.82 1.84
N ALA A 52 -6.17 6.18 2.36
CA ALA A 52 -6.43 6.09 3.79
C ALA A 52 -5.24 5.53 4.59
N TYR A 53 -4.63 4.42 4.13
CA TYR A 53 -3.65 3.71 4.94
C TYR A 53 -2.19 3.97 4.57
N LEU A 54 -1.87 4.31 3.32
CA LEU A 54 -0.48 4.53 2.88
C LEU A 54 -0.13 6.01 2.70
N VAL A 55 -1.09 6.91 2.96
CA VAL A 55 -0.87 8.36 2.95
C VAL A 55 -1.42 8.98 4.23
N ASP A 56 -2.68 8.75 4.57
CA ASP A 56 -3.39 9.47 5.64
C ASP A 56 -3.19 8.86 7.04
N TYR A 57 -2.41 7.78 7.15
CA TYR A 57 -2.11 7.10 8.41
C TYR A 57 -3.35 6.62 9.20
N GLU A 58 -4.45 6.31 8.53
CA GLU A 58 -5.63 5.76 9.21
C GLU A 58 -5.35 4.38 9.85
N THR A 59 -6.14 4.01 10.84
CA THR A 59 -6.02 2.74 11.56
C THR A 59 -6.54 1.56 10.71
N ILE A 60 -5.68 0.55 10.49
CA ILE A 60 -6.02 -0.68 9.75
C ILE A 60 -6.75 -1.70 10.63
N ALA A 61 -6.47 -1.72 11.94
CA ALA A 61 -7.04 -2.69 12.88
C ALA A 61 -8.55 -2.43 13.08
N VAL A 62 -9.35 -3.50 12.91
CA VAL A 62 -10.83 -3.45 12.98
C VAL A 62 -11.45 -4.52 13.88
N HIS A 63 -10.63 -5.33 14.56
CA HIS A 63 -11.12 -6.42 15.40
C HIS A 63 -11.16 -5.98 16.86
N ASP A 64 -12.26 -6.31 17.53
CA ASP A 64 -12.32 -6.31 18.98
C ASP A 64 -11.48 -7.47 19.54
N LEU A 65 -10.80 -7.22 20.67
CA LEU A 65 -9.97 -8.24 21.34
C LEU A 65 -10.72 -8.96 22.48
N GLU A 66 -11.87 -8.42 22.89
CA GLU A 66 -12.73 -9.00 23.92
C GLU A 66 -13.97 -9.65 23.30
N SER A 67 -14.50 -10.69 23.94
CA SER A 67 -15.64 -11.44 23.39
C SER A 67 -16.93 -10.60 23.26
N ARG A 68 -17.06 -9.52 24.03
CA ARG A 68 -18.23 -8.64 24.04
C ARG A 68 -17.77 -7.21 24.26
N VAL A 69 -17.92 -6.39 23.24
CA VAL A 69 -17.58 -4.98 23.26
C VAL A 69 -18.80 -4.19 22.76
N ALA A 70 -19.08 -3.07 23.40
CA ALA A 70 -20.05 -2.11 22.89
C ALA A 70 -19.35 -1.29 21.79
N ASN A 71 -20.01 -1.09 20.65
CA ASN A 71 -19.48 -0.26 19.58
C ASN A 71 -19.73 1.21 19.94
N GLU A 72 -18.68 1.90 20.36
CA GLU A 72 -18.71 3.29 20.79
C GLU A 72 -18.49 4.25 19.60
N PRO A 73 -18.94 5.51 19.68
CA PRO A 73 -18.68 6.49 18.62
C PRO A 73 -17.18 6.63 18.31
N GLY A 74 -16.81 6.30 17.08
CA GLY A 74 -15.42 6.33 16.61
C GLY A 74 -14.81 4.94 16.40
N ASP A 75 -15.45 3.88 16.92
CA ASP A 75 -15.05 2.51 16.66
C ASP A 75 -15.23 2.17 15.17
N PRO A 76 -14.37 1.29 14.62
CA PRO A 76 -14.50 0.85 13.25
C PRO A 76 -15.85 0.16 13.03
N LEU A 77 -16.50 0.52 11.93
CA LEU A 77 -17.71 -0.13 11.45
C LEU A 77 -17.36 -1.11 10.33
N ILE A 78 -18.39 -1.77 9.78
CA ILE A 78 -18.22 -2.71 8.67
C ILE A 78 -17.52 -2.09 7.47
N GLN A 79 -17.70 -0.79 7.24
CA GLN A 79 -17.07 -0.10 6.12
C GLN A 79 -15.54 0.00 6.28
N GLN A 80 -15.04 0.22 7.49
CA GLN A 80 -13.61 0.15 7.78
C GLN A 80 -13.08 -1.27 7.60
N ALA A 81 -13.86 -2.30 7.98
CA ALA A 81 -13.48 -3.69 7.71
C ALA A 81 -13.39 -3.99 6.21
N GLU A 82 -14.32 -3.48 5.39
CA GLU A 82 -14.28 -3.58 3.92
C GLU A 82 -13.05 -2.86 3.33
N ARG A 83 -12.72 -1.67 3.83
CA ARG A 83 -11.54 -0.91 3.41
C ARG A 83 -10.24 -1.63 3.77
N THR A 84 -10.13 -2.15 5.00
CA THR A 84 -9.00 -3.01 5.41
C THR A 84 -8.91 -4.24 4.52
N TYR A 85 -10.03 -4.88 4.17
CA TYR A 85 -10.02 -6.04 3.28
C TYR A 85 -9.56 -5.67 1.85
N SER A 86 -9.91 -4.49 1.35
CA SER A 86 -9.39 -3.95 0.08
C SER A 86 -7.86 -3.82 0.11
N LEU A 87 -7.30 -3.26 1.19
CA LEU A 87 -5.84 -3.18 1.39
C LEU A 87 -5.19 -4.57 1.42
N MET A 88 -5.79 -5.53 2.13
CA MET A 88 -5.25 -6.91 2.21
C MET A 88 -5.28 -7.64 0.87
N ASN A 89 -6.30 -7.39 0.04
CA ASN A 89 -6.33 -7.85 -1.35
C ASN A 89 -5.22 -7.18 -2.18
N TYR A 90 -4.98 -5.88 -1.99
CA TYR A 90 -3.86 -5.18 -2.62
C TYR A 90 -2.52 -5.78 -2.23
N PHE A 91 -2.28 -6.07 -0.95
CA PHE A 91 -1.09 -6.78 -0.47
C PHE A 91 -0.90 -8.12 -1.18
N SER A 92 -1.92 -8.98 -1.12
CA SER A 92 -1.87 -10.34 -1.68
C SER A 92 -1.48 -10.32 -3.16
N ASN A 93 -2.16 -9.49 -3.96
CA ASN A 93 -1.89 -9.38 -5.39
C ASN A 93 -0.57 -8.69 -5.71
N SER A 94 -0.15 -7.71 -4.89
CA SER A 94 1.14 -7.04 -5.07
C SER A 94 2.33 -7.97 -4.89
N LEU A 95 2.20 -8.93 -3.97
CA LEU A 95 3.23 -9.92 -3.64
C LEU A 95 3.10 -11.23 -4.43
N GLY A 96 2.00 -11.42 -5.18
CA GLY A 96 1.70 -12.69 -5.85
C GLY A 96 1.52 -13.85 -4.87
N LYS A 97 0.93 -13.56 -3.70
CA LYS A 97 0.68 -14.49 -2.60
C LYS A 97 -0.77 -14.32 -2.14
N ASN A 98 -1.14 -15.00 -1.07
CA ASN A 98 -2.46 -14.90 -0.47
C ASN A 98 -2.34 -14.52 1.02
N CYS A 99 -3.48 -14.39 1.68
CA CYS A 99 -3.57 -13.99 3.08
C CYS A 99 -2.80 -14.91 4.06
N VAL A 100 -2.66 -16.21 3.75
CA VAL A 100 -1.96 -17.16 4.63
C VAL A 100 -0.44 -17.09 4.53
N LEU A 101 0.11 -16.21 3.68
CA LEU A 101 1.51 -15.81 3.79
C LEU A 101 1.77 -15.13 5.14
N CYS A 102 0.82 -14.33 5.62
CA CYS A 102 1.00 -13.48 6.81
C CYS A 102 0.14 -13.94 7.99
N HIS A 103 -1.06 -14.49 7.76
CA HIS A 103 -2.05 -14.72 8.80
C HIS A 103 -2.53 -16.17 8.89
N ASN A 104 -2.94 -16.58 10.09
CA ASN A 104 -3.93 -17.64 10.23
C ASN A 104 -5.35 -17.05 10.10
N SER A 105 -6.06 -17.38 9.02
CA SER A 105 -7.37 -16.78 8.72
C SER A 105 -8.48 -17.01 9.76
N ARG A 106 -8.29 -17.93 10.72
CA ARG A 106 -9.22 -18.09 11.84
C ARG A 106 -9.20 -16.91 12.81
N ALA A 107 -8.11 -16.15 12.85
CA ALA A 107 -7.90 -15.00 13.73
C ALA A 107 -6.84 -14.06 13.13
N PHE A 108 -7.26 -13.15 12.23
CA PHE A 108 -6.33 -12.23 11.55
C PHE A 108 -5.58 -11.28 12.49
N TYR A 109 -6.19 -10.94 13.63
CA TYR A 109 -5.66 -10.01 14.63
C TYR A 109 -4.66 -10.65 15.61
N ASP A 110 -4.58 -11.98 15.66
CA ASP A 110 -3.83 -12.69 16.69
C ASP A 110 -2.34 -12.76 16.33
N THR A 111 -1.54 -11.96 17.03
CA THR A 111 -0.09 -11.87 16.85
C THR A 111 0.67 -13.15 17.22
N GLU A 112 0.06 -14.07 17.98
CA GLU A 112 0.67 -15.39 18.25
C GLU A 112 0.49 -16.37 17.08
N GLN A 113 -0.34 -16.02 16.09
CA GLN A 113 -0.71 -16.87 14.96
C GLN A 113 -0.38 -16.27 13.59
N VAL A 114 0.37 -15.18 13.56
CA VAL A 114 0.93 -14.62 12.32
C VAL A 114 2.29 -15.25 11.99
N THR A 115 2.71 -15.09 10.75
CA THR A 115 4.07 -15.47 10.31
C THR A 115 5.05 -14.30 10.49
N PRO A 116 6.37 -14.52 10.43
CA PRO A 116 7.35 -13.43 10.41
C PRO A 116 7.14 -12.41 9.28
N GLN A 117 6.54 -12.83 8.17
CA GLN A 117 6.22 -11.96 7.04
C GLN A 117 5.21 -10.87 7.41
N TRP A 118 4.35 -11.10 8.40
CA TRP A 118 3.46 -10.07 8.94
C TRP A 118 4.25 -8.91 9.55
N GLY A 119 5.27 -9.21 10.36
CA GLY A 119 6.14 -8.18 10.94
C GLY A 119 6.90 -7.38 9.88
N THR A 120 7.40 -8.06 8.84
CA THR A 120 8.04 -7.39 7.69
C THR A 120 7.04 -6.52 6.91
N ALA A 121 5.81 -6.99 6.70
CA ALA A 121 4.76 -6.22 6.03
C ALA A 121 4.39 -4.96 6.82
N SER A 122 4.31 -5.03 8.15
CA SER A 122 4.06 -3.87 9.02
C SER A 122 5.14 -2.80 8.89
N LEU A 123 6.43 -3.19 8.85
CA LEU A 123 7.52 -2.26 8.56
C LEU A 123 7.44 -1.70 7.14
N GLY A 124 7.02 -2.52 6.17
CA GLY A 124 6.80 -2.09 4.78
C GLY A 124 5.71 -1.03 4.64
N ILE A 125 4.66 -1.08 5.47
CA ILE A 125 3.62 -0.03 5.51
C ILE A 125 4.26 1.30 5.92
N GLY A 126 5.00 1.32 7.03
CA GLY A 126 5.69 2.53 7.51
C GLY A 126 6.66 3.10 6.48
N MET A 127 7.46 2.24 5.84
CA MET A 127 8.38 2.65 4.78
C MET A 127 7.64 3.30 3.58
N VAL A 128 6.50 2.75 3.17
CA VAL A 128 5.72 3.31 2.05
C VAL A 128 5.06 4.63 2.44
N GLN A 129 4.56 4.74 3.67
CA GLN A 129 4.00 5.98 4.19
C GLN A 129 5.04 7.12 4.19
N GLU A 130 6.25 6.85 4.70
CA GLU A 130 7.38 7.80 4.67
C GLU A 130 7.74 8.17 3.22
N MET A 131 7.93 7.17 2.35
CA MET A 131 8.26 7.40 0.95
C MET A 131 7.23 8.29 0.24
N ASN A 132 5.93 8.05 0.48
CA ASN A 132 4.87 8.85 -0.14
C ASN A 132 4.86 10.28 0.40
N ASN A 133 4.81 10.45 1.72
CA ASN A 133 4.62 11.76 2.34
C ASN A 133 5.86 12.66 2.29
N ASP A 134 7.05 12.08 2.46
CA ASP A 134 8.28 12.88 2.63
C ASP A 134 9.04 13.06 1.31
N TYR A 135 8.83 12.17 0.33
CA TYR A 135 9.63 12.16 -0.90
C TYR A 135 8.83 12.28 -2.19
N LEU A 136 7.67 11.63 -2.32
CA LEU A 136 6.95 11.58 -3.61
C LEU A 136 5.89 12.67 -3.77
N ILE A 137 5.03 12.84 -2.75
CA ILE A 137 3.97 13.86 -2.77
C ILE A 137 4.55 15.29 -2.88
N PRO A 138 5.62 15.66 -2.15
CA PRO A 138 6.20 17.01 -2.24
C PRO A 138 6.75 17.37 -3.63
N LEU A 139 6.98 16.38 -4.49
CA LEU A 139 7.44 16.61 -5.86
C LEU A 139 6.29 17.01 -6.82
N GLY A 140 5.05 17.10 -6.35
CA GLY A 140 3.88 17.47 -7.15
C GLY A 140 4.11 18.71 -8.02
N ASP A 141 4.62 19.79 -7.44
CA ASP A 141 4.80 21.07 -8.13
C ASP A 141 5.93 21.07 -9.18
N VAL A 142 6.84 20.09 -9.13
CA VAL A 142 7.97 19.99 -10.08
C VAL A 142 7.69 18.99 -11.20
N TYR A 143 6.66 18.15 -11.05
CA TYR A 143 6.27 17.24 -12.12
C TYR A 143 5.59 18.01 -13.26
N PRO A 144 5.89 17.68 -14.54
CA PRO A 144 5.10 18.22 -15.63
C PRO A 144 3.67 17.67 -15.55
N GLU A 145 2.70 18.41 -16.07
CA GLU A 145 1.27 18.05 -16.02
C GLU A 145 0.99 16.62 -16.53
N SER A 146 1.73 16.15 -17.54
CA SER A 146 1.65 14.78 -18.07
C SER A 146 2.11 13.66 -17.13
N ARG A 147 2.53 14.00 -15.90
CA ARG A 147 2.94 13.08 -14.83
C ARG A 147 2.05 13.14 -13.60
N LEU A 148 1.09 14.05 -13.57
CA LEU A 148 0.12 14.18 -12.49
C LEU A 148 -1.09 13.26 -12.73
N GLY A 149 -1.79 12.95 -11.65
CA GLY A 149 -3.00 12.13 -11.70
C GLY A 149 -4.08 12.80 -12.54
N PRO A 150 -4.76 12.05 -13.42
CA PRO A 150 -5.68 12.65 -14.40
C PRO A 150 -6.95 13.25 -13.76
N LYS A 151 -7.27 12.84 -12.52
CA LYS A 151 -8.47 13.27 -11.83
C LYS A 151 -8.25 14.48 -10.92
N HIS A 152 -7.22 14.41 -10.08
CA HIS A 152 -6.96 15.41 -9.04
C HIS A 152 -5.69 16.22 -9.28
N GLY A 153 -4.91 15.90 -10.32
CA GLY A 153 -3.58 16.51 -10.51
C GLY A 153 -2.60 16.10 -9.41
N ASP A 154 -2.83 14.99 -8.70
CA ASP A 154 -2.01 14.55 -7.59
C ASP A 154 -0.69 13.93 -8.07
N ALA A 155 0.35 14.06 -7.24
CA ALA A 155 1.65 13.46 -7.52
C ALA A 155 1.58 11.92 -7.58
N PRO A 156 2.39 11.27 -8.43
CA PRO A 156 2.47 9.82 -8.47
C PRO A 156 3.01 9.26 -7.16
N LYS A 157 2.29 8.29 -6.58
CA LYS A 157 2.66 7.64 -5.32
C LYS A 157 3.14 6.22 -5.54
N ALA A 158 3.92 5.73 -4.59
CA ALA A 158 4.36 4.35 -4.52
C ALA A 158 3.47 3.53 -3.58
N ALA A 159 3.45 2.23 -3.82
CA ALA A 159 2.81 1.24 -2.96
C ALA A 159 3.53 -0.11 -3.12
N CYS A 160 3.00 -1.17 -2.50
CA CYS A 160 3.62 -2.50 -2.49
C CYS A 160 3.98 -2.97 -3.93
N LYS A 161 3.05 -2.84 -4.88
CA LYS A 161 3.22 -3.33 -6.25
C LYS A 161 4.28 -2.56 -7.04
N THR A 162 4.59 -1.32 -6.68
CA THR A 162 5.64 -0.50 -7.32
C THR A 162 6.99 -1.20 -7.31
N CYS A 163 7.35 -1.82 -6.17
CA CYS A 163 8.59 -2.58 -6.01
C CYS A 163 8.40 -4.07 -6.34
N HIS A 164 7.39 -4.70 -5.72
CA HIS A 164 7.21 -6.15 -5.72
C HIS A 164 6.79 -6.69 -7.08
N LYS A 165 5.96 -5.96 -7.82
CA LYS A 165 5.48 -6.31 -9.16
C LYS A 165 5.00 -7.78 -9.29
N GLY A 166 4.25 -8.26 -8.29
CA GLY A 166 3.70 -9.61 -8.26
C GLY A 166 4.61 -10.69 -7.67
N TYR A 167 5.74 -10.32 -7.05
CA TYR A 167 6.65 -11.25 -6.38
C TYR A 167 6.78 -10.94 -4.90
N GLN A 168 6.87 -11.98 -4.06
CA GLN A 168 7.01 -11.82 -2.60
C GLN A 168 8.25 -10.99 -2.25
N GLN A 169 9.35 -11.18 -2.98
CA GLN A 169 10.54 -10.36 -2.87
C GLN A 169 10.77 -9.63 -4.19
N PRO A 170 11.00 -8.31 -4.19
CA PRO A 170 11.33 -7.56 -5.39
C PRO A 170 12.56 -8.20 -6.08
N LEU A 171 12.52 -8.26 -7.41
CA LEU A 171 13.58 -8.91 -8.22
C LEU A 171 13.89 -10.34 -7.76
N GLN A 172 12.91 -11.05 -7.20
CA GLN A 172 13.06 -12.42 -6.66
C GLN A 172 14.16 -12.54 -5.59
N GLY A 173 14.37 -11.47 -4.81
CA GLY A 173 15.34 -11.48 -3.70
C GLY A 173 16.78 -11.21 -4.14
N ALA A 174 17.01 -10.76 -5.37
CA ALA A 174 18.34 -10.36 -5.82
C ALA A 174 18.91 -9.24 -4.93
N ASN A 175 20.06 -9.50 -4.30
CA ASN A 175 20.79 -8.49 -3.55
C ASN A 175 21.59 -7.61 -4.52
N VAL A 176 20.92 -6.63 -5.12
CA VAL A 176 21.57 -5.67 -6.03
C VAL A 176 22.43 -4.68 -5.24
N ILE A 177 22.09 -4.41 -3.98
CA ILE A 177 22.73 -3.36 -3.18
C ILE A 177 24.16 -3.71 -2.77
N GLN A 178 24.52 -4.99 -2.67
CA GLN A 178 25.89 -5.43 -2.40
C GLN A 178 26.92 -4.89 -3.41
N TYR A 179 26.48 -4.60 -4.64
CA TYR A 179 27.35 -4.07 -5.71
C TYR A 179 27.42 -2.54 -5.73
N TRP A 180 26.60 -1.87 -4.91
CA TRP A 180 26.44 -0.41 -4.86
C TRP A 180 26.31 0.06 -3.40
N PRO A 181 27.37 -0.11 -2.58
CA PRO A 181 27.34 0.21 -1.14
C PRO A 181 26.98 1.67 -0.84
N GLU A 182 27.22 2.60 -1.78
CA GLU A 182 26.83 4.01 -1.67
C GLU A 182 25.32 4.22 -1.62
N LEU A 183 24.53 3.22 -2.04
CA LEU A 183 23.07 3.25 -1.92
C LEU A 183 22.57 2.65 -0.59
N ALA A 184 23.44 2.00 0.19
CA ALA A 184 23.08 1.30 1.43
C ALA A 184 23.20 2.16 2.68
N THR A 185 23.97 3.25 2.62
CA THR A 185 24.31 4.08 3.78
C THR A 185 24.45 5.53 3.35
N THR A 186 24.24 6.45 4.29
CA THR A 186 24.47 7.89 4.08
C THR A 186 25.92 8.32 4.35
N GLY A 187 26.80 7.42 4.78
CA GLY A 187 28.24 7.62 4.96
C GLY A 187 29.09 7.03 3.82
N ASP A 188 30.42 7.24 3.90
CA ASP A 188 31.36 6.81 2.86
C ASP A 188 31.26 5.29 2.60
N PRO A 189 31.10 4.86 1.33
CA PRO A 189 30.95 3.45 0.99
C PRO A 189 32.24 2.65 1.21
N VAL A 190 32.12 1.47 1.83
CA VAL A 190 33.20 0.47 1.89
C VAL A 190 32.94 -0.56 0.79
N TYR A 191 33.89 -0.70 -0.13
CA TYR A 191 33.88 -1.74 -1.16
C TYR A 191 34.78 -2.90 -0.68
N GLU A 192 34.18 -4.05 -0.39
CA GLU A 192 34.89 -5.30 -0.06
C GLU A 192 34.86 -6.29 -1.24
#